data_AF-A0A4R0IMT2-F1
#
_entry.id   AF-A0A4R0IMT2-F1
#
_cell.length_a   1.000
_cell.length_b   1.000
_cell.length_c   1.000
_cell.angle_alpha   90.00
_cell.angle_beta   90.00
_cell.angle_gamma   90.00
#
_symmetry.space_group_name_H-M   'P 1'
#
loop_
_entity.id
_entity.type
_entity.pdbx_description
1 polymer ?
#
loop_
_entity_poly.entity_id
_entity_poly.type
_entity_poly.pdbx_seq_one_letter_code
_entity_poly.pdbx_strand_id
1 'polypeptide(L)' 'MIKLSLQALNRVTLDRQRLLERHDATTLEAIEHLVGMQTQAPQAPYVGLWTRLTNFPPPGNSPRGPRIDDAGNHPPGLQP' A
#
# COMPACT_ATOMS: atom_id res chain seq x y z
N MET A 1 -8.44 -1.65 -34.25
CA MET A 1 -7.71 -1.49 -32.97
C MET A 1 -8.58 -0.63 -32.06
N ILE A 2 -9.15 -1.19 -31.00
CA ILE A 2 -9.94 -0.41 -30.03
C ILE A 2 -8.95 0.42 -29.22
N LYS A 3 -9.09 1.75 -29.24
CA LYS A 3 -8.21 2.69 -28.55
C LYS A 3 -8.94 3.22 -27.31
N LEU A 4 -8.33 3.09 -26.13
CA LEU A 4 -8.89 3.62 -24.89
C LEU A 4 -8.75 5.15 -24.84
N SER A 5 -9.77 5.82 -24.32
CA SER A 5 -9.63 7.24 -23.93
C SER A 5 -8.69 7.36 -22.73
N LEU A 6 -8.15 8.56 -22.49
CA LEU A 6 -7.28 8.81 -21.34
C LEU A 6 -8.00 8.52 -20.01
N GLN A 7 -9.29 8.88 -19.92
CA GLN A 7 -10.11 8.60 -18.75
C GLN A 7 -10.30 7.09 -18.54
N ALA A 8 -10.56 6.33 -19.61
CA ALA A 8 -10.69 4.89 -19.54
C ALA A 8 -9.35 4.24 -19.14
N LEU A 9 -8.23 4.70 -19.69
CA LEU A 9 -6.91 4.24 -19.29
C LEU A 9 -6.64 4.52 -17.81
N ASN A 10 -6.94 5.72 -17.32
CA ASN A 10 -6.75 6.07 -15.92
C ASN A 10 -7.58 5.17 -14.99
N ARG A 11 -8.87 4.93 -15.31
CA ARG A 11 -9.74 4.06 -14.51
C ARG A 11 -9.24 2.62 -14.49
N VAL A 12 -8.84 2.11 -15.64
CA VAL A 12 -8.27 0.76 -15.75
C VAL A 12 -6.96 0.64 -14.98
N THR A 13 -6.11 1.67 -14.98
CA THR A 13 -4.89 1.68 -14.16
C THR A 13 -5.21 1.68 -12.67
N LEU A 14 -6.15 2.52 -12.22
CA LEU A 14 -6.56 2.56 -10.81
C LEU A 14 -7.19 1.23 -10.36
N ASP A 15 -7.99 0.61 -11.23
CA ASP A 15 -8.60 -0.70 -11.00
C ASP A 15 -7.53 -1.79 -10.82
N ARG A 16 -6.58 -1.88 -11.76
CA ARG A 16 -5.43 -2.81 -11.65
C ARG A 16 -4.57 -2.55 -10.42
N GLN A 17 -4.51 -1.31 -9.96
CA GLN A 17 -3.81 -0.93 -8.74
C GLN A 17 -4.65 -1.12 -7.47
N ARG A 18 -5.90 -1.59 -7.56
CA ARG A 18 -6.85 -1.73 -6.44
C ARG A 18 -7.09 -0.42 -5.69
N LEU A 19 -7.16 0.69 -6.44
CA LEU A 19 -7.32 2.04 -5.90
C LEU A 19 -8.72 2.63 -6.15
N LEU A 20 -9.62 1.89 -6.81
CA LEU A 20 -11.02 2.27 -6.95
C LEU A 20 -11.86 1.83 -5.75
N GLU A 21 -11.52 0.68 -5.18
CA GLU A 21 -12.16 0.11 -4.00
C GLU A 21 -11.16 -0.73 -3.21
N ARG A 22 -11.48 -0.98 -1.93
CA ARG A 22 -10.71 -1.91 -1.09
C ARG A 22 -11.24 -3.33 -1.32
N HIS A 23 -10.34 -4.29 -1.44
CA HIS A 23 -10.67 -5.69 -1.69
C HIS A 23 -10.50 -6.54 -0.42
N ASP A 24 -11.31 -7.58 -0.30
CA ASP A 24 -11.09 -8.64 0.67
C ASP A 24 -10.08 -9.63 0.10
N ALA A 25 -8.81 -9.44 0.48
CA ALA A 25 -7.69 -10.26 0.06
C ALA A 25 -6.61 -10.24 1.14
N THR A 26 -5.75 -11.25 1.11
CA THR A 26 -4.57 -11.30 1.96
C THR A 26 -3.49 -10.31 1.49
N THR A 27 -2.58 -9.96 2.41
CA THR A 27 -1.40 -9.14 2.09
C THR A 27 -0.57 -9.75 0.98
N LEU A 28 -0.39 -11.08 0.97
CA LEU A 28 0.42 -11.76 -0.04
C LEU A 28 -0.22 -11.66 -1.43
N GLU A 29 -1.51 -11.98 -1.55
CA GLU A 29 -2.26 -11.86 -2.81
C GLU A 29 -2.23 -10.43 -3.36
N ALA A 30 -2.30 -9.43 -2.49
CA ALA A 30 -2.19 -8.04 -2.89
C ALA A 30 -0.81 -7.71 -3.47
N ILE A 31 0.26 -8.16 -2.81
CA ILE A 31 1.64 -7.90 -3.24
C ILE A 31 1.94 -8.64 -4.55
N GLU A 32 1.49 -9.89 -4.69
CA GLU A 32 1.62 -10.67 -5.92
C GLU A 32 0.90 -10.01 -7.10
N HIS A 33 -0.34 -9.57 -6.88
CA HIS A 33 -1.13 -8.85 -7.88
C HIS A 33 -0.47 -7.54 -8.32
N LEU A 34 0.13 -6.80 -7.38
CA LEU A 34 0.81 -5.53 -7.64
C LEU A 34 2.25 -5.69 -8.14
N VAL A 35 2.77 -6.92 -8.14
CA VAL A 35 4.16 -7.24 -8.49
C VAL A 35 5.15 -6.50 -7.56
N GLY A 36 4.80 -6.44 -6.27
CA GLY A 36 5.60 -5.76 -5.24
C GLY A 36 4.98 -4.46 -4.72
N MET A 37 5.67 -3.85 -3.76
CA MET A 37 5.30 -2.58 -3.15
C MET A 37 6.53 -1.77 -2.79
N GLN A 38 6.41 -0.44 -2.83
CA GLN A 38 7.47 0.49 -2.47
C GLN A 38 7.76 0.44 -0.97
N THR A 39 9.01 0.20 -0.59
CA THR A 39 9.46 0.07 0.81
C THR A 39 10.56 1.06 1.20
N GLN A 40 10.80 2.10 0.40
CA GLN A 40 11.87 3.09 0.63
C GLN A 40 11.66 3.90 1.90
N ALA A 41 10.42 4.00 2.39
CA ALA A 41 10.11 4.53 3.72
C ALA A 41 9.42 3.43 4.55
N PRO A 42 9.73 3.31 5.86
CA PRO A 42 9.19 2.25 6.71
C PRO A 42 7.67 2.12 6.69
N GLN A 43 6.96 3.25 6.55
CA GLN A 43 5.50 3.31 6.54
C GLN A 43 4.86 3.10 5.16
N ALA A 44 5.61 3.32 4.07
CA ALA A 44 5.08 3.30 2.72
C ALA A 44 4.30 2.01 2.38
N PRO A 45 4.79 0.79 2.69
CA PRO A 45 4.06 -0.42 2.35
C PRO A 45 2.77 -0.60 3.20
N TYR A 46 2.76 -0.14 4.44
CA TYR A 46 1.58 -0.23 5.32
C TYR A 46 0.46 0.69 4.83
N VAL A 47 0.79 1.92 4.43
CA VAL A 47 -0.16 2.84 3.80
C VAL A 47 -0.69 2.25 2.49
N GLY A 48 0.20 1.64 1.69
CA GLY A 48 -0.15 1.00 0.42
C GLY A 48 -1.14 -0.17 0.58
N LEU A 49 -0.95 -1.00 1.61
CA LEU A 49 -1.84 -2.13 1.91
C LEU A 49 -3.16 -1.67 2.54
N TRP A 50 -3.12 -0.73 3.49
CA TRP A 50 -4.31 -0.18 4.15
C TRP A 50 -5.31 0.41 3.14
N THR A 51 -4.81 1.15 2.15
CA THR A 51 -5.65 1.78 1.11
C THR A 51 -6.27 0.76 0.13
N ARG A 52 -5.80 -0.49 0.09
CA ARG A 52 -6.22 -1.52 -0.88
C ARG A 52 -6.97 -2.70 -0.28
N LEU A 53 -6.78 -2.98 1.01
CA LEU A 53 -7.31 -4.18 1.66
C LEU A 53 -8.31 -3.81 2.74
N THR A 54 -9.51 -4.40 2.72
CA THR A 54 -10.59 -4.13 3.70
C THR A 54 -10.19 -4.47 5.12
N ASN A 55 -9.55 -5.62 5.31
CA ASN A 55 -9.18 -6.20 6.59
C ASN A 55 -7.76 -5.82 7.07
N PHE A 56 -7.13 -4.83 6.42
CA PHE A 56 -5.83 -4.32 6.83
C PHE A 56 -5.98 -3.09 7.74
N PRO A 57 -5.38 -3.10 8.94
CA PRO A 57 -5.49 -2.00 9.88
C PRO A 57 -4.74 -0.75 9.38
N PRO A 58 -5.18 0.48 9.71
CA PRO A 58 -4.42 1.67 9.39
C PRO A 58 -2.95 1.65 9.88
N PRO A 59 -2.09 2.51 9.31
CA PRO A 59 -0.76 2.72 9.87
C PRO A 59 -0.86 3.14 11.35
N GLY A 60 0.04 2.66 12.21
CA GLY A 60 0.04 3.00 13.64
C GLY A 60 -0.90 2.19 14.54
N ASN A 61 -1.84 1.41 14.00
CA ASN A 61 -2.61 0.40 14.76
C ASN A 61 -2.41 -1.03 14.24
N SER A 62 -1.51 -1.22 13.28
CA SER A 62 -1.05 -2.55 12.86
C SER A 62 -0.10 -3.13 13.91
N PRO A 63 -0.35 -4.33 14.45
CA PRO A 63 0.48 -4.95 15.49
C PRO A 63 1.90 -5.34 15.00
N ARG A 64 2.17 -5.22 13.69
CA ARG A 64 3.47 -5.55 13.08
C ARG A 64 4.09 -4.38 12.30
N GLY A 65 3.46 -3.20 12.31
CA GLY A 65 3.92 -2.03 11.57
C GLY A 65 4.59 -1.00 12.47
N PRO A 66 5.50 -0.16 11.93
CA PRO A 66 6.06 0.95 12.67
C PRO A 66 4.92 1.91 13.07
N ARG A 67 5.01 2.58 14.22
CA ARG A 67 4.01 3.57 14.64
C ARG A 67 4.17 4.86 13.84
N ILE A 68 3.10 5.66 13.74
CA ILE A 68 3.09 6.91 12.96
C ILE A 68 4.16 7.89 13.47
N ASP A 69 4.45 7.87 14.76
CA ASP A 69 5.50 8.64 15.44
C ASP A 69 6.93 8.20 15.09
N ASP A 70 7.14 6.97 14.60
CA ASP A 70 8.46 6.44 14.30
C ASP A 70 9.07 7.01 12.99
N ALA A 71 8.25 7.65 12.15
CA ALA A 71 8.67 8.11 10.82
C ALA A 71 9.46 9.44 10.82
N GLY A 72 9.58 10.11 11.98
CA GLY A 72 9.88 11.54 12.00
C GLY A 72 11.21 12.01 12.62
N ASN A 73 11.90 11.26 13.50
CA ASN A 73 13.04 11.87 14.21
C ASN A 73 14.06 10.96 14.93
N HIS A 74 14.29 9.72 14.50
CA HIS A 74 15.39 8.92 15.08
C HIS A 74 16.63 8.92 14.18
N PRO A 75 17.80 9.44 14.63
CA PRO A 75 19.05 9.19 13.92
C PRO A 75 19.33 7.68 13.90
N PRO A 76 20.06 7.16 12.90
CA PRO A 76 20.50 5.77 12.89
C PRO A 76 21.56 5.59 13.98
N GLY A 77 21.11 5.26 15.19
CA GLY A 77 21.96 5.06 16.35
C GLY A 77 21.35 4.05 17.29
N LEU A 78 21.85 2.82 17.22
CA LEU A 78 21.76 1.77 18.26
C LEU A 78 20.35 1.45 18.77
N GLN A 79 19.74 0.43 18.18
CA GLN A 79 18.85 -0.44 18.96
C GLN A 79 19.75 -1.40 19.77
N PRO A 80 19.47 -1.65 21.07
CA PRO A 80 20.06 -2.80 21.75
C PRO A 80 19.63 -4.12 21.10
#